data_AF-A3WC37-F1
#
_entry.id   AF-A3WC37-F1
#
_cell.length_a   1.000
_cell.length_b   1.000
_cell.length_c   1.000
_cell.angle_alpha   90.00
_cell.angle_beta   90.00
_cell.angle_gamma   90.00
#
_symmetry.space_group_name_H-M   'P 1'
#
loop_
_entity.id
_entity.type
_entity.pdbx_description
1 polymer ?
#
loop_
_entity_poly.entity_id
_entity_poly.type
_entity_poly.pdbx_seq_one_letter_code
_entity_poly.pdbx_strand_id
1 'polypeptide(L)'
;MTKNPVKPAKTFANRMRSLWKDNSAVAMVEFAFTAPLVLGLGMMGTETAYFTITHMQVSQIAMQVADNASRVGENDVLVARKVFEDDINGTLVGAEKLGARYSIYENGRIIISSLQDNELNDGNSPNGQTIRWQRCRGAKVIDSQYGEEGVGADDNSFPGMGGGPRRNEKIKAESGTAVIFVEVYYTYESVTPFEMFDGTELEYTAAFNVRDKRDISQIYNREDDPAPVARCNVYSANRPS
;
A
#
# COMPACT_ATOMS: atom_id res chain seq x y z
N MET A 1 47.84 -20.56 78.61
CA MET A 1 46.54 -20.03 78.14
C MET A 1 46.82 -19.02 77.05
N THR A 2 46.84 -19.48 75.79
CA THR A 2 47.18 -18.67 74.61
C THR A 2 45.89 -18.40 73.84
N LYS A 3 45.44 -17.14 73.79
CA LYS A 3 44.36 -16.71 72.88
C LYS A 3 44.94 -15.78 71.81
N ASN A 4 44.60 -16.16 70.58
CA ASN A 4 45.10 -15.69 69.30
C ASN A 4 44.65 -14.26 68.92
N PRO A 5 45.30 -13.65 67.90
CA PRO A 5 45.33 -12.21 67.71
C PRO A 5 44.16 -11.64 66.90
N VAL A 6 43.88 -10.38 67.17
CA VAL A 6 42.91 -9.48 66.51
C VAL A 6 43.24 -9.36 65.00
N LYS A 7 42.34 -9.83 64.11
CA LYS A 7 42.44 -9.66 62.63
C LYS A 7 41.16 -9.10 61.94
N PRO A 8 40.62 -7.91 62.27
CA PRO A 8 39.57 -7.29 61.44
C PRO A 8 40.08 -6.14 60.52
N ALA A 9 41.14 -5.42 60.91
CA ALA A 9 41.49 -4.14 60.27
C ALA A 9 42.06 -4.26 58.84
N LYS A 10 42.87 -5.29 58.55
CA LYS A 10 43.46 -5.49 57.21
C LYS A 10 42.41 -5.85 56.15
N THR A 11 41.33 -6.52 56.56
CA THR A 11 40.23 -6.95 55.68
C THR A 11 39.34 -5.77 55.27
N PHE A 12 39.12 -4.82 56.19
CA PHE A 12 38.34 -3.62 55.93
C PHE A 12 39.09 -2.63 55.00
N ALA A 13 40.38 -2.42 55.24
CA ALA A 13 41.22 -1.58 54.39
C ALA A 13 41.34 -2.14 52.95
N ASN A 14 41.45 -3.46 52.78
CA ASN A 14 41.47 -4.08 51.46
C ASN A 14 40.13 -3.98 50.72
N ARG A 15 38.99 -4.10 51.43
CA ARG A 15 37.66 -3.87 50.84
C ARG A 15 37.45 -2.42 50.42
N MET A 16 37.91 -1.47 51.22
CA MET A 16 37.80 -0.05 50.88
C MET A 16 38.67 0.32 49.68
N ARG A 17 39.85 -0.31 49.56
CA ARG A 17 40.75 -0.18 48.39
C ARG A 17 40.22 -0.89 47.15
N SER A 18 39.42 -1.96 47.30
CA SER A 18 38.74 -2.61 46.16
C SER A 18 37.56 -1.78 45.67
N LEU A 19 36.80 -1.15 46.57
CA LEU A 19 35.74 -0.20 46.21
C LEU A 19 36.30 1.03 45.48
N TRP A 20 37.48 1.53 45.88
CA TRP A 20 38.16 2.64 45.20
C TRP A 20 38.72 2.29 43.82
N LYS A 21 38.84 1.00 43.50
CA LYS A 21 39.24 0.50 42.18
C LYS A 21 38.05 -0.01 41.36
N ASP A 22 36.84 0.08 41.90
CA ASP A 22 35.63 -0.44 41.27
C ASP A 22 35.05 0.61 40.32
N ASN A 23 35.21 0.37 39.02
CA ASN A 23 34.71 1.25 37.96
C ASN A 23 33.25 0.94 37.58
N SER A 24 32.62 -0.05 38.21
CA SER A 24 31.25 -0.47 37.87
C SER A 24 30.21 0.65 38.09
N ALA A 25 30.37 1.45 39.14
CA ALA A 25 29.48 2.59 39.42
C ALA A 25 29.60 3.69 38.36
N VAL A 26 30.81 3.98 37.89
CA VAL A 26 31.05 4.95 36.80
C VAL A 26 30.45 4.44 35.50
N ALA A 27 30.71 3.17 35.16
CA ALA A 27 30.14 2.53 33.97
C ALA A 27 28.60 2.52 33.99
N MET A 28 27.98 2.32 35.17
CA MET A 28 26.53 2.37 35.33
C MET A 28 25.96 3.78 35.07
N VAL A 29 26.63 4.82 35.55
CA VAL A 29 26.22 6.22 35.31
C VAL A 29 26.44 6.61 33.85
N GLU A 30 27.57 6.25 33.25
CA GLU A 30 27.83 6.47 31.82
C GLU A 30 26.80 5.75 30.95
N PHE A 31 26.46 4.50 31.28
CA PHE A 31 25.39 3.78 30.60
C PHE A 31 24.03 4.46 30.78
N ALA A 32 23.68 4.91 31.98
CA ALA A 32 22.41 5.58 32.25
C ALA A 32 22.24 6.87 31.43
N PHE A 33 23.33 7.62 31.18
CA PHE A 33 23.28 8.82 30.34
C PHE A 33 23.34 8.53 28.84
N THR A 34 24.09 7.49 28.42
CA THR A 34 24.25 7.17 26.99
C THR A 34 23.10 6.32 26.44
N ALA A 35 22.48 5.46 27.26
CA ALA A 35 21.42 4.57 26.82
C ALA A 35 20.21 5.30 26.19
N PRO A 36 19.67 6.39 26.78
CA PRO A 36 18.56 7.12 26.15
C PRO A 36 18.92 7.70 24.77
N LEU A 37 20.15 8.20 24.60
CA LEU A 37 20.62 8.74 23.33
C LEU A 37 20.72 7.64 22.27
N VAL A 38 21.34 6.52 22.61
CA VAL A 38 21.52 5.38 21.70
C VAL A 38 20.17 4.75 21.34
N LEU A 39 19.27 4.58 22.31
CA LEU A 39 17.92 4.07 22.08
C LEU A 39 17.09 5.01 21.20
N GLY A 40 17.15 6.32 21.46
CA GLY A 40 16.44 7.32 20.65
C GLY A 40 16.90 7.31 19.19
N LEU A 41 18.22 7.30 18.96
CA LEU A 41 18.78 7.20 17.60
C LEU A 41 18.42 5.86 16.92
N GLY A 42 18.46 4.75 17.67
CA GLY A 42 18.10 3.43 17.15
C GLY A 42 16.62 3.32 16.75
N MET A 43 15.72 3.88 17.56
CA MET A 43 14.29 3.94 17.24
C MET A 43 14.02 4.85 16.04
N MET A 44 14.65 6.03 15.97
CA MET A 44 14.52 6.92 14.82
C MET A 44 15.00 6.27 13.53
N GLY A 45 16.13 5.55 13.57
CA GLY A 45 16.62 4.78 12.44
C GLY A 45 15.66 3.66 12.02
N THR A 46 15.07 2.97 13.01
CA THR A 46 14.08 1.92 12.78
C THR A 46 12.80 2.46 12.15
N GLU A 47 12.29 3.58 12.66
CA GLU A 47 11.10 4.26 12.15
C GLU A 47 11.31 4.71 10.69
N THR A 48 12.45 5.32 10.40
CA THR A 48 12.81 5.74 9.03
C THR A 48 12.91 4.55 8.07
N ALA A 49 13.51 3.45 8.52
CA ALA A 49 13.61 2.22 7.73
C ALA A 49 12.24 1.60 7.48
N TYR A 50 11.38 1.53 8.51
CA TYR A 50 10.04 0.99 8.39
C TYR A 50 9.19 1.84 7.43
N PHE A 51 9.22 3.16 7.56
CA PHE A 51 8.57 4.09 6.64
C PHE A 51 8.99 3.86 5.18
N THR A 52 10.29 3.73 4.93
CA THR A 52 10.81 3.48 3.58
C THR A 52 10.38 2.11 3.04
N ILE A 53 10.33 1.08 3.89
CA ILE A 53 9.84 -0.25 3.51
C ILE A 53 8.35 -0.18 3.15
N THR A 54 7.54 0.54 3.92
CA THR A 54 6.11 0.72 3.65
C THR A 54 5.88 1.39 2.30
N HIS A 55 6.64 2.44 1.96
CA HIS A 55 6.62 3.05 0.62
C HIS A 55 6.84 2.02 -0.50
N MET A 56 7.89 1.20 -0.38
CA MET A 56 8.18 0.16 -1.38
C MET A 56 7.06 -0.87 -1.47
N GLN A 57 6.49 -1.29 -0.34
CA GLN A 57 5.44 -2.30 -0.28
C GLN A 57 4.11 -1.80 -0.87
N VAL A 58 3.68 -0.57 -0.53
CA VAL A 58 2.47 0.03 -1.10
C VAL A 58 2.62 0.20 -2.62
N SER A 59 3.80 0.63 -3.09
CA SER A 59 4.11 0.70 -4.52
C SER A 59 4.05 -0.66 -5.21
N GLN A 60 4.58 -1.71 -4.59
CA GLN A 60 4.53 -3.08 -5.12
C GLN A 60 3.12 -3.63 -5.17
N ILE A 61 2.29 -3.36 -4.15
CA ILE A 61 0.87 -3.73 -4.15
C ILE A 61 0.16 -3.09 -5.34
N ALA A 62 0.35 -1.78 -5.57
CA ALA A 62 -0.25 -1.11 -6.72
C ALA A 62 0.13 -1.80 -8.05
N MET A 63 1.42 -2.07 -8.25
CA MET A 63 1.91 -2.75 -9.46
C MET A 63 1.34 -4.16 -9.61
N GLN A 64 1.29 -4.94 -8.52
CA GLN A 64 0.83 -6.32 -8.56
C GLN A 64 -0.68 -6.43 -8.78
N VAL A 65 -1.47 -5.53 -8.17
CA VAL A 65 -2.91 -5.44 -8.42
C VAL A 65 -3.15 -5.11 -9.89
N ALA A 66 -2.43 -4.13 -10.44
CA ALA A 66 -2.60 -3.73 -11.83
C ALA A 66 -2.19 -4.84 -12.82
N ASP A 67 -1.07 -5.52 -12.60
CA ASP A 67 -0.65 -6.65 -13.45
C ASP A 67 -1.66 -7.81 -13.37
N ASN A 68 -2.04 -8.22 -12.16
CA ASN A 68 -2.99 -9.31 -11.97
C ASN A 68 -4.34 -9.01 -12.64
N ALA A 69 -4.93 -7.83 -12.38
CA ALA A 69 -6.20 -7.42 -12.99
C ALA A 69 -6.11 -7.26 -14.53
N SER A 70 -4.94 -6.90 -15.06
CA SER A 70 -4.73 -6.85 -16.52
C SER A 70 -4.73 -8.25 -17.19
N ARG A 71 -4.61 -9.32 -16.40
CA ARG A 71 -4.46 -10.71 -16.87
C ARG A 71 -5.62 -11.64 -16.52
N VAL A 72 -6.49 -11.26 -15.57
CA VAL A 72 -7.65 -12.09 -15.18
C VAL A 72 -8.66 -12.33 -16.31
N GLY A 73 -9.56 -13.29 -16.09
CA GLY A 73 -10.63 -13.69 -16.99
C GLY A 73 -10.47 -15.11 -17.53
N GLU A 74 -11.55 -15.63 -18.11
CA GLU A 74 -11.64 -17.01 -18.61
C GLU A 74 -10.89 -17.23 -19.93
N ASN A 75 -10.05 -18.26 -19.97
CA ASN A 75 -9.24 -18.61 -21.14
C ASN A 75 -10.03 -19.43 -22.15
N ASP A 76 -10.79 -18.77 -23.02
CA ASP A 76 -11.24 -19.37 -24.28
C ASP A 76 -10.32 -18.91 -25.43
N VAL A 77 -9.76 -19.85 -26.18
CA VAL A 77 -8.86 -19.57 -27.31
C VAL A 77 -9.63 -19.06 -28.53
N LEU A 78 -10.94 -19.30 -28.59
CA LEU A 78 -11.79 -19.00 -29.75
C LEU A 78 -12.63 -17.73 -29.58
N VAL A 79 -12.79 -17.22 -28.36
CA VAL A 79 -13.66 -16.07 -28.03
C VAL A 79 -12.88 -15.03 -27.22
N ALA A 80 -13.32 -13.77 -27.26
CA ALA A 80 -12.77 -12.74 -26.39
C ALA A 80 -12.94 -13.14 -24.91
N ARG A 81 -11.86 -13.06 -24.13
CA ARG A 81 -11.84 -13.42 -22.71
C ARG A 81 -12.85 -12.56 -21.94
N LYS A 82 -13.75 -13.22 -21.21
CA LYS A 82 -14.68 -12.56 -20.29
C LYS A 82 -14.02 -12.38 -18.93
N VAL A 83 -14.25 -11.24 -18.28
CA VAL A 83 -13.83 -10.98 -16.90
C VAL A 83 -15.05 -10.97 -16.01
N PHE A 84 -14.96 -11.66 -14.89
CA PHE A 84 -16.05 -11.80 -13.94
C PHE A 84 -15.77 -11.01 -12.64
N GLU A 85 -16.80 -10.76 -11.83
CA GLU A 85 -16.63 -10.08 -10.53
C GLU A 85 -15.75 -10.88 -9.55
N ASP A 86 -15.79 -12.22 -9.59
CA ASP A 86 -14.94 -13.10 -8.77
C ASP A 86 -13.45 -12.97 -9.13
N ASP A 87 -13.13 -12.77 -10.42
CA ASP A 87 -11.77 -12.50 -10.89
C ASP A 87 -11.18 -11.21 -10.28
N ILE A 88 -11.98 -10.14 -10.25
CA ILE A 88 -11.56 -8.84 -9.70
C ILE A 88 -11.49 -8.92 -8.17
N ASN A 89 -12.48 -9.54 -7.54
CA ASN A 89 -12.47 -9.80 -6.11
C ASN A 89 -11.27 -10.65 -5.69
N GLY A 90 -10.90 -11.66 -6.48
CA GLY A 90 -9.70 -12.46 -6.28
C GLY A 90 -8.43 -11.61 -6.30
N THR A 91 -8.35 -10.62 -7.18
CA THR A 91 -7.24 -9.66 -7.21
C THR A 91 -7.19 -8.79 -5.95
N LEU A 92 -8.34 -8.29 -5.49
CA LEU A 92 -8.43 -7.51 -4.25
C LEU A 92 -8.10 -8.36 -3.01
N VAL A 93 -8.47 -9.63 -2.99
CA VAL A 93 -8.08 -10.59 -1.94
C VAL A 93 -6.58 -10.87 -2.00
N GLY A 94 -5.99 -10.95 -3.19
CA GLY A 94 -4.54 -11.04 -3.36
C GLY A 94 -3.81 -9.85 -2.71
N ALA A 95 -4.31 -8.63 -2.94
CA ALA A 95 -3.78 -7.43 -2.31
C ALA A 95 -3.93 -7.45 -0.78
N GLU A 96 -5.04 -7.96 -0.26
CA GLU A 96 -5.25 -8.18 1.19
C GLU A 96 -4.11 -9.01 1.78
N LYS A 97 -3.71 -10.09 1.08
CA LYS A 97 -2.65 -11.00 1.57
C LYS A 97 -1.27 -10.36 1.52
N LEU A 98 -0.97 -9.60 0.46
CA LEU A 98 0.31 -8.90 0.33
C LEU A 98 0.45 -7.77 1.36
N GLY A 99 -0.65 -7.04 1.58
CA GLY A 99 -0.71 -5.90 2.49
C GLY A 99 -1.13 -6.22 3.92
N ALA A 100 -1.31 -7.50 4.28
CA ALA A 100 -1.87 -7.90 5.58
C ALA A 100 -1.09 -7.36 6.77
N ARG A 101 0.25 -7.30 6.66
CA ARG A 101 1.12 -6.76 7.72
C ARG A 101 0.90 -5.28 7.97
N TYR A 102 0.39 -4.56 6.98
CA TYR A 102 0.19 -3.11 7.00
C TYR A 102 -1.29 -2.74 7.12
N SER A 103 -2.19 -3.71 7.31
CA SER A 103 -3.63 -3.45 7.38
C SER A 103 -4.09 -2.57 6.20
N ILE A 104 -3.69 -2.98 4.97
CA ILE A 104 -3.79 -2.17 3.75
C ILE A 104 -5.20 -1.65 3.47
N TYR A 105 -6.24 -2.36 3.92
CA TYR A 105 -7.63 -1.98 3.72
C TYR A 105 -8.25 -1.28 4.93
N GLU A 106 -7.68 -1.41 6.11
CA GLU A 106 -8.08 -0.66 7.30
C GLU A 106 -7.52 0.76 7.24
N ASN A 107 -6.24 0.90 6.89
CA ASN A 107 -5.52 2.17 6.84
C ASN A 107 -5.44 2.76 5.42
N GLY A 108 -6.02 2.08 4.42
CA GLY A 108 -5.91 2.46 3.03
C GLY A 108 -7.11 2.09 2.18
N ARG A 109 -6.97 2.33 0.88
CA ARG A 109 -7.96 2.03 -0.15
C ARG A 109 -7.29 1.80 -1.49
N ILE A 110 -7.74 0.74 -2.17
CA ILE A 110 -7.32 0.37 -3.51
C ILE A 110 -8.50 0.62 -4.44
N ILE A 111 -8.25 1.33 -5.54
CA ILE A 111 -9.22 1.62 -6.60
C ILE A 111 -8.67 1.02 -7.88
N ILE A 112 -9.41 0.13 -8.50
CA ILE A 112 -9.09 -0.50 -9.79
C ILE A 112 -10.04 0.08 -10.83
N SER A 113 -9.50 0.72 -11.85
CA SER A 113 -10.25 1.34 -12.95
C SER A 113 -9.89 0.69 -14.28
N SER A 114 -10.88 0.47 -15.14
CA SER A 114 -10.63 0.16 -16.56
C SER A 114 -10.75 1.41 -17.40
N LEU A 115 -9.60 1.95 -17.81
CA LEU A 115 -9.51 3.04 -18.77
C LEU A 115 -9.65 2.48 -20.20
N GLN A 116 -10.53 3.09 -20.99
CA GLN A 116 -10.77 2.70 -22.37
C GLN A 116 -10.98 3.94 -23.26
N ASP A 117 -10.92 3.75 -24.57
CA ASP A 117 -11.43 4.71 -25.54
C ASP A 117 -12.95 4.86 -25.36
N ASN A 118 -13.47 6.09 -25.45
CA ASN A 118 -14.90 6.34 -25.31
C ASN A 118 -15.70 6.05 -26.59
N GLU A 119 -15.00 5.80 -27.72
CA GLU A 119 -15.59 5.49 -29.03
C GLU A 119 -16.49 6.59 -29.61
N LEU A 120 -16.46 7.80 -29.02
CA LEU A 120 -17.21 8.97 -29.47
C LEU A 120 -16.50 9.65 -30.63
N ASN A 121 -16.67 9.11 -31.82
CA ASN A 121 -16.20 9.73 -33.05
C ASN A 121 -17.07 10.97 -33.38
N ASP A 122 -16.65 12.15 -32.94
CA ASP A 122 -17.33 13.43 -33.24
C ASP A 122 -16.93 14.00 -34.62
N GLY A 123 -16.01 13.34 -35.33
CA GLY A 123 -15.51 13.72 -36.65
C GLY A 123 -14.59 14.95 -36.68
N ASN A 124 -14.37 15.61 -35.53
CA ASN A 124 -13.63 16.85 -35.40
C ASN A 124 -12.40 16.74 -34.48
N SER A 125 -12.33 15.72 -33.63
CA SER A 125 -11.23 15.48 -32.70
C SER A 125 -10.97 13.98 -32.49
N PRO A 126 -9.77 13.59 -32.02
CA PRO A 126 -9.55 12.23 -31.54
C PRO A 126 -10.53 11.91 -30.41
N ASN A 127 -10.96 10.65 -30.33
CA ASN A 127 -11.80 10.15 -29.24
C ASN A 127 -11.20 10.49 -27.88
N GLY A 128 -12.09 10.80 -26.94
CA GLY A 128 -11.76 10.92 -25.53
C GLY A 128 -11.49 9.56 -24.91
N GLN A 129 -11.31 9.57 -23.59
CA GLN A 129 -11.18 8.36 -22.81
C GLN A 129 -12.40 8.20 -21.92
N THR A 130 -12.59 7.03 -21.35
CA THR A 130 -13.60 6.80 -20.32
C THR A 130 -13.14 5.76 -19.31
N ILE A 131 -13.62 5.89 -18.07
CA ILE A 131 -13.49 4.82 -17.07
C ILE A 131 -14.73 3.93 -17.19
N ARG A 132 -14.61 2.80 -17.90
CA ARG A 132 -15.78 1.93 -18.17
C ARG A 132 -16.31 1.23 -16.93
N TRP A 133 -15.43 0.87 -16.00
CA TRP A 133 -15.81 0.27 -14.72
C TRP A 133 -14.77 0.58 -13.64
N GLN A 134 -15.21 0.61 -12.39
CA GLN A 134 -14.34 0.74 -11.21
C GLN A 134 -14.70 -0.23 -10.10
N ARG A 135 -13.69 -0.82 -9.46
CA ARG A 135 -13.86 -1.66 -8.26
C ARG A 135 -12.95 -1.16 -7.16
N CYS A 136 -13.49 -0.99 -5.96
CA CYS A 136 -12.77 -0.40 -4.83
C CYS A 136 -12.90 -1.25 -3.57
N ARG A 137 -11.85 -1.23 -2.74
CA ARG A 137 -11.91 -1.77 -1.38
C ARG A 137 -10.99 -1.00 -0.45
N GLY A 138 -11.43 -0.82 0.79
CA GLY A 138 -10.71 -0.13 1.85
C GLY A 138 -11.58 0.85 2.62
N ALA A 139 -11.30 1.00 3.91
CA ALA A 139 -12.00 1.85 4.86
C ALA A 139 -11.65 3.34 4.72
N LYS A 140 -10.51 3.66 4.09
CA LYS A 140 -10.11 5.05 3.85
C LYS A 140 -11.14 5.74 2.95
N VAL A 141 -11.67 6.87 3.41
CA VAL A 141 -12.68 7.66 2.70
C VAL A 141 -12.02 8.57 1.67
N ILE A 142 -11.77 8.02 0.49
CA ILE A 142 -11.18 8.74 -0.64
C ILE A 142 -11.75 8.23 -1.98
N ASP A 143 -12.04 9.16 -2.87
CA ASP A 143 -12.51 8.86 -4.23
C ASP A 143 -11.35 8.90 -5.23
N SER A 144 -11.55 8.31 -6.41
CA SER A 144 -10.55 8.34 -7.48
C SER A 144 -10.25 9.79 -7.87
N GLN A 145 -8.97 10.09 -8.09
CA GLN A 145 -8.56 11.42 -8.59
C GLN A 145 -9.06 11.71 -10.00
N TYR A 146 -9.50 10.68 -10.72
CA TYR A 146 -9.89 10.76 -12.12
C TYR A 146 -11.40 10.76 -12.33
N GLY A 147 -12.18 10.64 -11.25
CA GLY A 147 -13.63 10.58 -11.28
C GLY A 147 -14.20 9.17 -11.13
N GLU A 148 -15.52 9.08 -11.20
CA GLU A 148 -16.27 7.85 -10.99
C GLU A 148 -16.34 6.98 -12.25
N GLU A 149 -16.82 5.75 -12.07
CA GLU A 149 -17.24 4.87 -13.17
C GLU A 149 -18.20 5.61 -14.12
N GLY A 150 -17.89 5.55 -15.43
CA GLY A 150 -18.64 6.21 -16.49
C GLY A 150 -18.13 7.61 -16.87
N VAL A 151 -17.18 8.20 -16.14
CA VAL A 151 -16.61 9.50 -16.54
C VAL A 151 -16.05 9.45 -17.96
N GLY A 152 -16.31 10.49 -18.77
CA GLY A 152 -15.87 10.59 -20.17
C GLY A 152 -16.61 9.68 -21.16
N ALA A 153 -17.68 9.01 -20.73
CA ALA A 153 -18.46 8.14 -21.62
C ALA A 153 -19.32 8.91 -22.64
N ASP A 154 -19.75 10.13 -22.31
CA ASP A 154 -20.70 10.93 -23.10
C ASP A 154 -20.06 12.15 -23.79
N ASP A 155 -18.78 12.43 -23.52
CA ASP A 155 -18.03 13.50 -24.16
C ASP A 155 -16.53 13.16 -24.35
N ASN A 156 -15.85 13.90 -25.22
CA ASN A 156 -14.41 13.76 -25.49
C ASN A 156 -13.51 14.55 -24.52
N SER A 157 -14.04 15.01 -23.38
CA SER A 157 -13.31 15.91 -22.46
C SER A 157 -12.35 15.18 -21.53
N PHE A 158 -12.58 13.89 -21.24
CA PHE A 158 -11.71 13.12 -20.34
C PHE A 158 -10.41 12.73 -21.05
N PRO A 159 -9.25 13.28 -20.64
CA PRO A 159 -8.01 13.18 -21.41
C PRO A 159 -7.22 11.89 -21.16
N GLY A 160 -7.66 11.05 -20.22
CA GLY A 160 -6.96 9.86 -19.74
C GLY A 160 -6.50 9.98 -18.28
N MET A 161 -5.80 8.95 -17.80
CA MET A 161 -5.42 8.80 -16.38
C MET A 161 -3.90 8.91 -16.18
N GLY A 162 -3.47 9.04 -14.93
CA GLY A 162 -2.06 9.22 -14.57
C GLY A 162 -1.53 10.63 -14.87
N GLY A 163 -0.22 10.72 -15.03
CA GLY A 163 0.50 11.98 -15.22
C GLY A 163 0.70 12.72 -13.90
N GLY A 164 1.96 12.85 -13.47
CA GLY A 164 2.30 13.67 -12.31
C GLY A 164 2.38 15.16 -12.68
N PRO A 165 2.63 16.06 -11.70
CA PRO A 165 2.73 17.51 -11.92
C PRO A 165 3.74 17.94 -13.00
N ARG A 166 4.65 17.05 -13.40
CA ARG A 166 5.72 17.26 -14.38
C ARG A 166 5.51 16.53 -15.71
N ARG A 167 4.49 15.67 -15.82
CA ARG A 167 4.17 14.94 -17.06
C ARG A 167 2.75 15.31 -17.49
N ASN A 168 2.67 16.14 -18.52
CA ASN A 168 1.39 16.46 -19.17
C ASN A 168 0.85 15.28 -20.00
N GLU A 169 1.64 14.22 -20.19
CA GLU A 169 1.21 13.01 -20.90
C GLU A 169 0.35 12.15 -19.98
N LYS A 170 -0.90 11.98 -20.39
CA LYS A 170 -1.85 11.06 -19.78
C LYS A 170 -1.74 9.70 -20.46
N ILE A 171 -1.94 8.65 -19.66
CA ILE A 171 -2.11 7.30 -20.17
C ILE A 171 -3.46 7.25 -20.86
N LYS A 172 -3.48 6.66 -22.06
CA LYS A 172 -4.68 6.43 -22.87
C LYS A 172 -4.70 4.98 -23.31
N ALA A 173 -5.89 4.41 -23.40
CA ALA A 173 -6.11 3.15 -24.07
C ALA A 173 -6.22 3.38 -25.58
N GLU A 174 -5.71 2.43 -26.36
CA GLU A 174 -5.99 2.38 -27.80
C GLU A 174 -7.41 1.88 -28.04
N SER A 175 -8.02 2.27 -29.16
CA SER A 175 -9.35 1.78 -29.56
C SER A 175 -9.41 0.24 -29.55
N GLY A 176 -10.47 -0.30 -28.95
CA GLY A 176 -10.68 -1.74 -28.82
C GLY A 176 -9.76 -2.43 -27.79
N THR A 177 -9.04 -1.67 -26.98
CA THR A 177 -8.21 -2.16 -25.87
C THR A 177 -8.59 -1.50 -24.56
N ALA A 178 -8.00 -1.97 -23.46
CA ALA A 178 -8.17 -1.38 -22.15
C ALA A 178 -6.84 -1.26 -21.41
N VAL A 179 -6.73 -0.25 -20.56
CA VAL A 179 -5.65 -0.11 -19.58
C VAL A 179 -6.25 -0.27 -18.19
N ILE A 180 -5.73 -1.22 -17.42
CA ILE A 180 -6.06 -1.30 -16.00
C ILE A 180 -5.21 -0.27 -15.26
N PHE A 181 -5.87 0.68 -14.62
CA PHE A 181 -5.25 1.74 -13.84
C PHE A 181 -5.63 1.55 -12.37
N VAL A 182 -4.64 1.44 -11.50
CA VAL A 182 -4.83 1.21 -10.07
C VAL A 182 -4.30 2.39 -9.29
N GLU A 183 -5.11 2.88 -8.35
CA GLU A 183 -4.73 3.86 -7.34
C GLU A 183 -4.70 3.16 -5.98
N VAL A 184 -3.62 3.34 -5.22
CA VAL A 184 -3.50 2.88 -3.84
C VAL A 184 -3.24 4.08 -2.96
N TYR A 185 -4.16 4.32 -2.04
CA TYR A 185 -4.07 5.34 -1.01
C TYR A 185 -3.85 4.66 0.34
N TYR A 186 -2.87 5.11 1.11
CA TYR A 186 -2.55 4.50 2.39
C TYR A 186 -2.05 5.55 3.39
N THR A 187 -2.62 5.58 4.58
CA THR A 187 -2.13 6.40 5.69
C THR A 187 -1.11 5.60 6.50
N TYR A 188 0.12 6.10 6.56
CA TYR A 188 1.18 5.45 7.32
C TYR A 188 0.95 5.53 8.83
N GLU A 189 1.24 4.43 9.52
CA GLU A 189 1.16 4.29 10.98
C GLU A 189 2.56 3.98 11.53
N SER A 190 3.01 4.79 12.49
CA SER A 190 4.33 4.63 13.13
C SER A 190 4.40 3.38 14.01
N VAL A 191 5.56 2.71 14.00
CA VAL A 191 5.81 1.50 14.82
C VAL A 191 6.59 1.78 16.09
N THR A 192 7.17 2.97 16.19
CA THR A 192 7.84 3.47 17.37
C THR A 192 7.02 4.58 18.03
N PRO A 193 7.30 4.95 19.29
CA PRO A 193 6.69 6.13 19.92
C PRO A 193 7.06 7.46 19.27
N PHE A 194 7.89 7.47 18.22
CA PHE A 194 8.25 8.66 17.47
C PHE A 194 7.29 8.81 16.28
N GLU A 195 6.37 9.76 16.38
CA GLU A 195 5.34 10.07 15.37
C GLU A 195 5.89 10.91 14.20
N MET A 196 7.16 10.73 13.81
CA MET A 196 7.82 11.59 12.81
C MET A 196 7.16 11.53 11.43
N PHE A 197 6.67 10.35 11.06
CA PHE A 197 6.02 10.09 9.77
C PHE A 197 4.55 9.66 9.93
N ASP A 198 4.05 9.58 11.16
CA ASP A 198 2.70 9.11 11.43
C ASP A 198 1.67 9.99 10.70
N GLY A 199 0.64 9.35 10.14
CA GLY A 199 -0.37 10.04 9.34
C GLY A 199 0.11 10.49 7.95
N THR A 200 1.34 10.18 7.53
CA THR A 200 1.80 10.51 6.18
C THR A 200 0.99 9.76 5.14
N GLU A 201 0.45 10.50 4.17
CA GLU A 201 -0.34 9.96 3.06
C GLU A 201 0.57 9.43 1.95
N LEU A 202 0.44 8.14 1.67
CA LEU A 202 1.13 7.44 0.60
C LEU A 202 0.15 7.22 -0.54
N GLU A 203 0.49 7.76 -1.71
CA GLU A 203 -0.27 7.56 -2.94
C GLU A 203 0.62 6.92 -3.99
N TYR A 204 0.14 5.80 -4.53
CA TYR A 204 0.81 5.08 -5.61
C TYR A 204 -0.17 4.70 -6.70
N THR A 205 0.22 4.96 -7.94
CA THR A 205 -0.54 4.55 -9.13
C THR A 205 0.25 3.55 -9.96
N ALA A 206 -0.43 2.57 -10.54
CA ALA A 206 0.16 1.65 -11.51
C ALA A 206 -0.80 1.42 -12.68
N ALA A 207 -0.25 1.20 -13.88
CA ALA A 207 -1.05 1.02 -15.08
C ALA A 207 -0.48 -0.09 -15.96
N PHE A 208 -1.34 -1.00 -16.42
CA PHE A 208 -0.97 -2.10 -17.31
C PHE A 208 -2.01 -2.25 -18.43
N ASN A 209 -1.51 -2.34 -19.67
CA ASN A 209 -2.36 -2.66 -20.82
C ASN A 209 -2.90 -4.08 -20.68
N VAL A 210 -4.18 -4.28 -20.96
CA VAL A 210 -4.76 -5.61 -21.15
C VAL A 210 -4.15 -6.22 -22.40
N ARG A 211 -3.42 -7.32 -22.24
CA ARG A 211 -2.62 -7.92 -23.33
C ARG A 211 -3.38 -8.91 -24.18
N ASP A 212 -4.35 -9.59 -23.59
CA ASP A 212 -5.13 -10.63 -24.25
C ASP A 212 -6.39 -10.02 -24.89
N LYS A 213 -6.90 -10.65 -25.95
CA LYS A 213 -8.19 -10.26 -26.55
C LYS A 213 -9.29 -10.47 -25.51
N ARG A 214 -9.73 -9.40 -24.88
CA ARG A 214 -10.72 -9.36 -23.79
C ARG A 214 -12.00 -8.70 -24.29
N ASP A 215 -13.14 -9.16 -23.81
CA ASP A 215 -14.37 -8.39 -23.91
C ASP A 215 -14.31 -7.24 -22.90
N ILE A 216 -14.25 -6.03 -23.43
CA ILE A 216 -14.08 -4.80 -22.65
C ILE A 216 -15.39 -4.03 -22.46
N SER A 217 -16.51 -4.57 -22.98
CA SER A 217 -17.82 -3.91 -22.93
C SER A 217 -18.47 -3.93 -21.54
N GLN A 218 -18.21 -4.96 -20.74
CA GLN A 218 -18.80 -5.13 -19.41
C GLN A 218 -17.99 -6.09 -18.54
N ILE A 219 -18.25 -6.06 -17.23
CA ILE A 219 -17.86 -7.12 -16.30
C ILE A 219 -19.04 -8.08 -16.14
N TYR A 220 -18.75 -9.37 -16.19
CA TYR A 220 -19.73 -10.43 -16.09
C TYR A 220 -19.91 -10.90 -14.64
N ASN A 221 -21.02 -11.56 -14.38
CA ASN A 221 -21.23 -12.32 -13.16
C ASN A 221 -21.58 -13.76 -13.54
N ARG A 222 -21.19 -14.73 -12.71
CA ARG A 222 -21.54 -16.13 -12.95
C ARG A 222 -23.03 -16.32 -12.66
N GLU A 223 -23.72 -17.08 -13.51
CA GLU A 223 -25.17 -17.26 -13.42
C GLU A 223 -25.57 -18.05 -12.16
N ASP A 224 -24.78 -19.06 -11.79
CA ASP A 224 -25.10 -19.96 -10.67
C ASP A 224 -24.62 -19.46 -9.29
N ASP A 225 -23.60 -18.60 -9.25
CA ASP A 225 -22.99 -18.06 -8.02
C ASP A 225 -22.45 -16.64 -8.27
N PRO A 226 -23.32 -15.62 -8.26
CA PRO A 226 -22.92 -14.24 -8.56
C PRO A 226 -22.05 -13.70 -7.42
N ALA A 227 -20.85 -13.24 -7.77
CA ALA A 227 -19.95 -12.63 -6.80
C ALA A 227 -20.41 -11.19 -6.47
N PRO A 228 -20.21 -10.75 -5.22
CA PRO A 228 -20.57 -9.41 -4.80
C PRO A 228 -19.70 -8.35 -5.48
N VAL A 229 -20.30 -7.22 -5.84
CA VAL A 229 -19.61 -6.12 -6.53
C VAL A 229 -18.88 -5.25 -5.51
N ALA A 230 -17.56 -5.06 -5.69
CA ALA A 230 -16.74 -4.17 -4.88
C ALA A 230 -16.98 -2.68 -5.24
N ARG A 231 -18.14 -2.13 -4.84
CA ARG A 231 -18.58 -0.79 -5.23
C ARG A 231 -17.73 0.31 -4.60
N CYS A 232 -17.41 1.34 -5.38
CA CYS A 232 -16.59 2.47 -4.93
C CYS A 232 -17.30 3.41 -3.95
N ASN A 233 -18.64 3.41 -3.89
CA ASN A 233 -19.36 4.14 -2.85
C ASN A 233 -19.36 3.42 -1.47
N VAL A 234 -18.67 2.29 -1.33
CA VAL A 234 -18.50 1.57 -0.06
C VAL A 234 -17.07 1.78 0.46
N TYR A 235 -16.96 2.36 1.65
CA TYR A 235 -15.68 2.61 2.33
C TYR A 235 -15.54 1.61 3.49
N SER A 236 -15.06 0.40 3.18
CA SER A 236 -14.94 -0.69 4.14
C SER A 236 -13.72 -1.56 3.87
N ALA A 237 -13.07 -2.00 4.94
CA ALA A 237 -12.00 -2.99 4.88
C ALA A 237 -12.53 -4.41 4.61
N ASN A 238 -13.79 -4.66 4.97
CA ASN A 238 -14.41 -5.96 4.79
C ASN A 238 -14.49 -6.32 3.31
N ARG A 239 -14.53 -7.62 3.02
CA ARG A 239 -14.81 -8.10 1.67
C ARG A 239 -16.24 -7.68 1.28
N PRO A 240 -16.49 -7.39 -0.01
CA PRO A 240 -17.84 -7.21 -0.51
C PRO A 240 -18.70 -8.43 -0.15
N SER A 241 -19.95 -8.18 0.21
CA SER A 241 -20.95 -9.18 0.59
C SER A 241 -22.19 -9.05 -0.26
#